data_AF-A0A3E0PA31-F1
#
_entry.id   AF-A0A3E0PA31-F1
#
_cell.length_a   1.000
_cell.length_b   1.000
_cell.length_c   1.000
_cell.angle_alpha   90.00
_cell.angle_beta   90.00
_cell.angle_gamma   90.00
#
_symmetry.space_group_name_H-M   'P 1'
#
loop_
_entity.id
_entity.type
_entity.pdbx_description
1 polymer ?
#
loop_
_entity_poly.entity_id
_entity_poly.type
_entity_poly.pdbx_seq_one_letter_code
_entity_poly.pdbx_strand_id
1 'polypeptide(L)'
;MKIFKILAILVFLVGACLAQGEELSDKVSDYPEHIRSSAAFAEVILRKAILESELEEMLVRYTNQYPKVAEARFELAELELAIGRLLDIPEEKASKLTLALGKLLVQRAAYATELDVLKRKYSESHPEVRRSAKKLEIFDKAVGRIL
;
A
#
# COMPACT_ATOMS: atom_id res chain seq x y z
N MET A 1 14.15 2.03 -51.84
CA MET A 1 12.92 2.12 -51.00
C MET A 1 12.77 1.05 -49.91
N LYS A 2 13.73 0.13 -49.69
CA LYS A 2 13.64 -0.89 -48.62
C LYS A 2 14.20 -0.43 -47.25
N ILE A 3 15.15 0.53 -47.26
CA ILE A 3 15.83 1.01 -46.05
C ILE A 3 14.90 1.89 -45.17
N PHE A 4 13.99 2.65 -45.78
CA PHE A 4 13.01 3.48 -45.05
C PHE A 4 12.00 2.67 -44.23
N LYS A 5 11.70 1.42 -44.63
CA LYS A 5 10.78 0.54 -43.89
C LYS A 5 11.40 -0.05 -42.63
N ILE A 6 12.73 -0.23 -42.60
CA ILE A 6 13.44 -0.77 -41.43
C ILE A 6 13.59 0.30 -40.34
N LEU A 7 13.82 1.56 -40.75
CA LEU A 7 13.92 2.68 -39.80
C LEU A 7 12.59 2.96 -39.08
N ALA A 8 11.45 2.82 -39.79
CA ALA A 8 10.12 3.06 -39.21
C ALA A 8 9.72 2.02 -38.13
N ILE A 9 10.18 0.78 -38.26
CA ILE A 9 9.90 -0.30 -37.28
C ILE A 9 10.74 -0.10 -36.01
N LEU A 10 11.96 0.43 -36.15
CA LEU A 10 12.85 0.67 -35.01
C LEU A 10 12.40 1.87 -34.15
N VAL A 11 11.82 2.90 -34.77
CA VAL A 11 11.21 4.04 -34.04
C VAL A 11 9.94 3.62 -33.29
N PHE A 12 9.17 2.67 -33.82
CA PHE A 12 7.97 2.17 -33.14
C PHE A 12 8.29 1.29 -31.92
N LEU A 13 9.41 0.55 -31.94
CA LEU A 13 9.80 -0.32 -30.82
C LEU A 13 10.34 0.47 -29.61
N VAL A 14 10.95 1.64 -29.83
CA VAL A 14 11.47 2.49 -28.74
C VAL A 14 10.35 3.31 -28.08
N GLY A 15 9.30 3.66 -28.81
CA GLY A 15 8.14 4.40 -28.27
C GLY A 15 7.30 3.59 -27.27
N ALA A 16 7.26 2.26 -27.38
CA ALA A 16 6.47 1.40 -26.50
C ALA A 16 7.05 1.27 -25.07
N CYS A 17 8.35 1.53 -24.88
CA CYS A 17 8.97 1.46 -23.54
C CYS A 17 8.74 2.71 -22.68
N LEU A 18 8.34 3.84 -23.27
CA LEU A 18 8.12 5.10 -22.52
C LEU A 18 6.65 5.32 -22.13
N ALA A 19 5.71 4.51 -22.63
CA ALA A 19 4.28 4.68 -22.40
C ALA A 19 3.76 4.02 -21.10
N GLN A 20 4.60 3.32 -20.34
CA GLN A 20 4.18 2.66 -19.08
C GLN A 20 4.43 3.53 -17.83
N GLY A 21 4.88 4.78 -17.99
CA GLY A 21 5.19 5.68 -16.87
C GLY A 21 4.04 6.53 -16.33
N GLU A 22 2.86 6.53 -16.98
CA GLU A 22 1.78 7.49 -16.70
C GLU A 22 0.64 6.98 -15.80
N GLU A 23 0.60 5.71 -15.39
CA GLU A 23 -0.54 5.19 -14.62
C GLU A 23 -0.56 5.60 -13.13
N LEU A 24 0.56 6.04 -12.56
CA LEU A 24 0.64 6.44 -11.16
C LEU A 24 0.20 7.88 -10.90
N SER A 25 0.24 8.76 -11.91
CA SER A 25 -0.05 10.20 -11.73
C SER A 25 -1.55 10.49 -11.65
N ASP A 26 -2.41 9.63 -12.20
CA ASP A 26 -3.82 9.96 -12.45
C ASP A 26 -4.75 9.68 -11.24
N LYS A 27 -4.29 8.90 -10.25
CA LYS A 27 -5.11 8.57 -9.06
C LYS A 27 -4.89 9.48 -7.85
N VAL A 28 -3.85 10.30 -7.85
CA VAL A 28 -3.52 11.17 -6.70
C VAL A 28 -4.29 12.50 -6.77
N SER A 29 -4.72 12.93 -7.96
CA SER A 29 -5.58 14.12 -8.16
C SER A 29 -7.01 13.93 -7.67
N ASP A 30 -7.46 12.70 -7.44
CA ASP A 30 -8.83 12.40 -7.01
C ASP A 30 -9.06 12.59 -5.50
N TYR A 31 -8.01 12.82 -4.72
CA TYR A 31 -8.13 12.97 -3.27
C TYR A 31 -8.35 14.43 -2.85
N PRO A 32 -9.19 14.70 -1.83
CA PRO A 32 -9.36 16.04 -1.28
C PRO A 32 -8.04 16.66 -0.84
N GLU A 33 -7.86 17.96 -1.07
CA GLU A 33 -6.57 18.63 -0.87
C GLU A 33 -6.07 18.55 0.58
N HIS A 34 -6.97 18.65 1.55
CA HIS A 34 -6.64 18.54 2.97
C HIS A 34 -6.14 17.14 3.37
N ILE A 35 -6.54 16.10 2.63
CA ILE A 35 -6.01 14.74 2.82
C ILE A 35 -4.68 14.60 2.10
N ARG A 36 -4.64 14.98 0.81
CA ARG A 36 -3.47 14.81 -0.07
C ARG A 36 -2.21 15.51 0.47
N SER A 37 -2.39 16.69 1.04
CA SER A 37 -1.30 17.48 1.65
C SER A 37 -0.96 17.08 3.09
N SER A 38 -1.70 16.12 3.68
CA SER A 38 -1.52 15.75 5.08
C SER A 38 -0.32 14.83 5.32
N ALA A 39 0.28 14.97 6.51
CA ALA A 39 1.39 14.11 6.92
C ALA A 39 0.97 12.65 7.14
N ALA A 40 -0.27 12.41 7.58
CA ALA A 40 -0.80 11.05 7.73
C ALA A 40 -0.87 10.32 6.38
N PHE A 41 -1.40 11.01 5.37
CA PHE A 41 -1.54 10.46 4.02
C PHE A 41 -0.19 10.20 3.37
N ALA A 42 0.74 11.16 3.47
CA ALA A 42 2.09 11.02 2.93
C ALA A 42 2.84 9.78 3.47
N GLU A 43 2.71 9.50 4.77
CA GLU A 43 3.31 8.31 5.40
C GLU A 43 2.72 6.99 4.87
N VAL A 44 1.39 6.93 4.70
CA VAL A 44 0.72 5.72 4.19
C VAL A 44 1.07 5.49 2.72
N ILE A 45 1.08 6.55 1.90
CA ILE A 45 1.48 6.48 0.49
C ILE A 45 2.95 6.07 0.34
N LEU A 46 3.84 6.59 1.19
CA LEU A 46 5.24 6.19 1.19
C LEU A 46 5.38 4.68 1.42
N ARG A 47 4.71 4.13 2.44
CA ARG A 47 4.77 2.69 2.70
C ARG A 47 4.18 1.88 1.55
N LYS A 48 3.06 2.33 0.98
CA LYS A 48 2.43 1.68 -0.16
C LYS A 48 3.38 1.60 -1.36
N ALA A 49 4.01 2.71 -1.74
CA ALA A 49 4.96 2.76 -2.85
C ALA A 49 6.17 1.83 -2.63
N ILE A 50 6.69 1.77 -1.40
CA ILE A 50 7.77 0.84 -1.03
C ILE A 50 7.31 -0.62 -1.25
N LEU A 51 6.13 -0.99 -0.75
CA LEU A 51 5.60 -2.35 -0.90
C LEU A 51 5.27 -2.71 -2.34
N GLU A 52 4.75 -1.77 -3.14
CA GLU A 52 4.52 -1.97 -4.57
C GLU A 52 5.85 -2.26 -5.28
N SER A 53 6.89 -1.48 -4.99
CA SER A 53 8.24 -1.74 -5.52
C SER A 53 8.80 -3.10 -5.10
N GLU A 54 8.68 -3.45 -3.82
CA GLU A 54 9.13 -4.77 -3.30
C GLU A 54 8.33 -5.92 -3.94
N LEU A 55 7.02 -5.73 -4.14
CA LEU A 55 6.15 -6.71 -4.78
C LEU A 55 6.55 -6.93 -6.24
N GLU A 56 6.76 -5.87 -7.01
CA GLU A 56 7.20 -5.96 -8.41
C GLU A 56 8.57 -6.66 -8.50
N GLU A 57 9.52 -6.33 -7.62
CA GLU A 57 10.80 -7.02 -7.55
C GLU A 57 10.63 -8.54 -7.30
N MET A 58 9.75 -8.91 -6.36
CA MET A 58 9.48 -10.31 -6.07
C MET A 58 8.82 -11.04 -7.24
N LEU A 59 7.89 -10.39 -7.96
CA LEU A 59 7.15 -10.99 -9.07
C LEU A 59 8.02 -11.32 -10.28
N VAL A 60 9.20 -10.70 -10.41
CA VAL A 60 10.21 -11.08 -11.41
C VAL A 60 10.71 -12.52 -11.17
N ARG A 61 10.80 -12.95 -9.90
CA ARG A 61 11.46 -14.21 -9.51
C ARG A 61 10.49 -15.27 -8.99
N TYR A 62 9.37 -14.82 -8.44
CA TYR A 62 8.44 -15.65 -7.70
C TYR A 62 7.03 -15.55 -8.26
N THR A 63 6.29 -16.65 -8.17
CA THR A 63 4.88 -16.66 -8.56
C THR A 63 3.99 -16.08 -7.45
N ASN A 64 2.73 -15.85 -7.79
CA ASN A 64 1.69 -15.41 -6.84
C ASN A 64 1.50 -16.33 -5.63
N GLN A 65 2.00 -17.58 -5.68
CA GLN A 65 1.88 -18.55 -4.59
C GLN A 65 3.00 -18.42 -3.55
N TYR A 66 4.03 -17.61 -3.83
CA TYR A 66 5.11 -17.41 -2.88
C TYR A 66 4.60 -16.67 -1.63
N PRO A 67 4.87 -17.16 -0.40
CA PRO A 67 4.29 -16.60 0.81
C PRO A 67 4.50 -15.09 0.96
N LYS A 68 5.69 -14.58 0.61
CA LYS A 68 6.00 -13.14 0.72
C LYS A 68 5.22 -12.27 -0.28
N VAL A 69 4.90 -12.82 -1.46
CA VAL A 69 4.03 -12.14 -2.42
C VAL A 69 2.61 -12.01 -1.85
N ALA A 70 2.10 -13.08 -1.23
CA ALA A 70 0.79 -13.04 -0.58
C ALA A 70 0.75 -12.11 0.64
N GLU A 71 1.83 -12.08 1.44
CA GLU A 71 1.99 -11.14 2.57
C GLU A 71 2.00 -9.69 2.11
N ALA A 72 2.82 -9.34 1.11
CA ALA A 72 2.90 -7.98 0.58
C ALA A 72 1.56 -7.49 0.01
N ARG A 73 0.84 -8.35 -0.72
CA ARG A 73 -0.51 -8.02 -1.22
C ARG A 73 -1.52 -7.80 -0.10
N PHE A 74 -1.44 -8.58 0.96
CA PHE A 74 -2.30 -8.40 2.13
C PHE A 74 -2.01 -7.06 2.82
N GLU A 75 -0.73 -6.73 3.02
CA GLU A 75 -0.36 -5.44 3.61
C GLU A 75 -0.80 -4.25 2.73
N LEU A 76 -0.65 -4.35 1.40
CA LEU A 76 -1.16 -3.36 0.46
C LEU A 76 -2.68 -3.16 0.61
N ALA A 77 -3.46 -4.25 0.72
CA ALA A 77 -4.89 -4.15 0.94
C ALA A 77 -5.24 -3.45 2.27
N GLU A 78 -4.50 -3.71 3.35
CA GLU A 78 -4.68 -3.03 4.64
C GLU A 78 -4.31 -1.54 4.56
N LEU A 79 -3.31 -1.16 3.76
CA LEU A 79 -2.95 0.23 3.51
C LEU A 79 -4.01 0.95 2.68
N GLU A 80 -4.65 0.28 1.72
CA GLU A 80 -5.80 0.85 0.99
C GLU A 80 -6.99 1.12 1.91
N LEU A 81 -7.27 0.20 2.84
CA LEU A 81 -8.28 0.44 3.87
C LEU A 81 -7.90 1.63 4.77
N ALA A 82 -6.62 1.80 5.07
CA ALA A 82 -6.14 2.96 5.83
C ALA A 82 -6.32 4.27 5.04
N ILE A 83 -6.04 4.27 3.73
CA ILE A 83 -6.31 5.41 2.85
C ILE A 83 -7.80 5.75 2.86
N GLY A 84 -8.69 4.76 2.68
CA GLY A 84 -10.14 4.95 2.75
C GLY A 84 -10.57 5.65 4.05
N ARG A 85 -10.05 5.20 5.20
CA ARG A 85 -10.34 5.83 6.50
C ARG A 85 -9.85 7.28 6.59
N LEU A 86 -8.75 7.62 5.92
CA LEU A 86 -8.27 9.00 5.87
C LEU A 86 -9.21 9.87 5.02
N LEU A 87 -9.72 9.33 3.91
CA LEU A 87 -10.63 10.03 3.01
C LEU A 87 -11.99 10.32 3.64
N ASP A 88 -12.42 9.49 4.58
CA ASP A 88 -13.66 9.69 5.36
C ASP A 88 -13.55 10.84 6.39
N ILE A 89 -12.36 11.43 6.58
CA ILE A 89 -12.15 12.51 7.54
C ILE A 89 -12.53 13.86 6.91
N PRO A 90 -13.50 14.57 7.50
CA PRO A 90 -13.94 15.84 6.95
C PRO A 90 -12.89 16.93 7.22
N GLU A 91 -12.93 18.00 6.43
CA GLU A 91 -11.90 19.06 6.43
C GLU A 91 -11.75 19.74 7.81
N GLU A 92 -12.83 19.90 8.57
CA GLU A 92 -12.79 20.50 9.92
C GLU A 92 -11.95 19.68 10.91
N LYS A 93 -11.73 18.39 10.61
CA LYS A 93 -10.91 17.47 11.38
C LYS A 93 -9.53 17.24 10.77
N ALA A 94 -9.13 18.00 9.75
CA ALA A 94 -7.83 17.84 9.09
C ALA A 94 -6.63 17.95 10.04
N SER A 95 -6.76 18.67 11.16
CA SER A 95 -5.74 18.75 12.21
C SER A 95 -5.38 17.40 12.85
N LYS A 96 -6.26 16.39 12.76
CA LYS A 96 -6.01 15.02 13.23
C LYS A 96 -5.11 14.22 12.28
N LEU A 97 -4.93 14.66 11.03
CA LEU A 97 -4.15 13.99 9.97
C LEU A 97 -2.64 14.18 10.15
N THR A 98 -2.17 13.84 11.35
CA THR A 98 -0.79 14.03 11.77
C THR A 98 0.11 12.88 11.31
N LEU A 99 1.41 13.11 11.31
CA LEU A 99 2.40 12.06 11.06
C LEU A 99 2.23 10.87 12.01
N ALA A 100 1.84 11.12 13.27
CA ALA A 100 1.61 10.06 14.25
C ALA A 100 0.46 9.15 13.84
N LEU A 101 -0.63 9.69 13.29
CA LEU A 101 -1.73 8.91 12.74
C LEU A 101 -1.26 8.05 11.56
N GLY A 102 -0.50 8.63 10.62
CA GLY A 102 0.07 7.90 9.49
C GLY A 102 0.91 6.71 9.92
N LYS A 103 1.82 6.92 10.89
CA LYS A 103 2.66 5.85 11.45
C LYS A 103 1.84 4.77 12.15
N LEU A 104 0.78 5.15 12.88
CA LEU A 104 -0.11 4.18 13.52
C LEU A 104 -0.86 3.33 12.49
N LEU A 105 -1.33 3.92 11.40
CA LEU A 105 -2.01 3.20 10.32
C LEU A 105 -1.06 2.23 9.60
N VAL A 106 0.16 2.66 9.28
CA VAL A 106 1.19 1.79 8.69
C VAL A 106 1.54 0.62 9.61
N GLN A 107 1.78 0.88 10.91
CA GLN A 107 2.08 -0.18 11.88
C GLN A 107 0.90 -1.13 12.09
N ARG A 108 -0.33 -0.61 12.10
CA ARG A 108 -1.54 -1.43 12.15
C ARG A 108 -1.61 -2.38 10.96
N ALA A 109 -1.37 -1.90 9.73
CA ALA A 109 -1.36 -2.73 8.53
C ALA A 109 -0.32 -3.87 8.65
N ALA A 110 0.89 -3.57 9.11
CA ALA A 110 1.92 -4.57 9.35
C ALA A 110 1.50 -5.63 10.38
N TYR A 111 0.88 -5.25 11.50
CA TYR A 111 0.39 -6.21 12.50
C TYR A 111 -0.82 -7.02 12.02
N ALA A 112 -1.67 -6.45 11.16
CA ALA A 112 -2.73 -7.20 10.51
C ALA A 112 -2.16 -8.28 9.60
N THR A 113 -1.12 -7.97 8.82
CA THR A 113 -0.39 -8.94 8.00
C THR A 113 0.26 -10.03 8.84
N GLU A 114 0.95 -9.66 9.93
CA GLU A 114 1.56 -10.64 10.84
C GLU A 114 0.51 -11.60 11.43
N LEU A 115 -0.63 -11.06 11.87
CA LEU A 115 -1.73 -11.86 12.39
C LEU A 115 -2.29 -12.82 11.32
N ASP A 116 -2.49 -12.33 10.10
CA ASP A 116 -2.97 -13.15 8.99
C ASP A 116 -2.01 -14.31 8.67
N VAL A 117 -0.70 -14.06 8.63
CA VAL A 117 0.32 -15.10 8.49
C VAL A 117 0.22 -16.14 9.59
N LEU A 118 0.07 -15.71 10.86
CA LEU A 118 -0.04 -16.62 11.99
C LEU A 118 -1.32 -17.46 11.92
N LYS A 119 -2.46 -16.88 11.52
CA LYS A 119 -3.73 -17.59 11.36
C LYS A 119 -3.71 -18.65 10.26
N ARG A 120 -2.87 -18.48 9.23
CA ARG A 120 -2.65 -19.52 8.20
C ARG A 120 -1.83 -20.71 8.72
N LYS A 121 -1.03 -20.51 9.77
CA LYS A 121 -0.10 -21.52 10.32
C LYS A 121 -0.61 -22.20 11.58
N TYR A 122 -1.38 -21.50 12.39
CA TYR A 122 -1.79 -21.91 13.72
C TYR A 122 -3.28 -21.71 13.93
N SER A 123 -3.85 -22.44 14.89
CA SER A 123 -5.22 -22.22 15.33
C SER A 123 -5.37 -20.92 16.13
N GLU A 124 -6.60 -20.41 16.21
CA GLU A 124 -6.91 -19.16 16.93
C GLU A 124 -6.56 -19.20 18.43
N SER A 125 -6.56 -20.40 19.02
CA SER A 125 -6.18 -20.60 20.43
C SER A 125 -4.67 -20.53 20.68
N HIS A 126 -3.84 -20.53 19.63
CA HIS A 126 -2.38 -20.52 19.76
C HIS A 126 -1.90 -19.23 20.46
N PRO A 127 -0.95 -19.30 21.42
CA PRO A 127 -0.49 -18.14 22.16
C PRO A 127 0.01 -16.98 21.28
N GLU A 128 0.68 -17.29 20.16
CA GLU A 128 1.17 -16.27 19.23
C GLU A 128 0.06 -15.56 18.46
N VAL A 129 -0.95 -16.30 18.00
CA VAL A 129 -2.13 -15.71 17.32
C VAL A 129 -2.85 -14.77 18.28
N ARG A 130 -3.07 -15.21 19.53
CA ARG A 130 -3.70 -14.37 20.57
C ARG A 130 -2.88 -13.13 20.91
N ARG A 131 -1.55 -13.26 21.00
CA ARG A 131 -0.65 -12.13 21.27
C ARG A 131 -0.67 -11.12 20.14
N SER A 132 -0.55 -11.58 18.90
CA SER A 132 -0.59 -10.72 17.71
C SER A 132 -1.95 -10.03 17.57
N ALA A 133 -3.05 -10.76 17.76
CA ALA A 133 -4.39 -10.18 17.78
C ALA A 133 -4.54 -9.08 18.84
N LYS A 134 -3.99 -9.30 20.04
CA LYS A 134 -4.03 -8.27 21.09
C LYS A 134 -3.22 -7.03 20.74
N LYS A 135 -2.08 -7.21 20.05
CA LYS A 135 -1.24 -6.11 19.58
C LYS A 135 -1.99 -5.27 18.54
N LEU A 136 -2.63 -5.92 17.57
CA LEU A 136 -3.48 -5.26 16.58
C LEU A 136 -4.62 -4.47 17.23
N GLU A 137 -5.31 -5.06 18.22
CA GLU A 137 -6.39 -4.40 18.97
C GLU A 137 -5.93 -3.11 19.68
N ILE A 138 -4.69 -3.07 20.18
CA ILE A 138 -4.12 -1.87 20.81
C ILE A 138 -3.95 -0.76 19.77
N PHE A 139 -3.47 -1.10 18.57
CA PHE A 139 -3.31 -0.14 17.48
C PHE A 139 -4.68 0.32 16.94
N ASP A 140 -5.66 -0.56 16.82
CA ASP A 140 -7.03 -0.20 16.45
C ASP A 140 -7.61 0.83 17.41
N LYS A 141 -7.44 0.61 18.73
CA LYS A 141 -7.88 1.56 19.75
C LYS A 141 -7.13 2.89 19.68
N ALA A 142 -5.83 2.87 19.39
CA ALA A 142 -5.04 4.09 19.27
C ALA A 142 -5.49 4.92 18.06
N VAL A 143 -5.70 4.28 16.90
CA VAL A 143 -6.25 4.92 15.69
C VAL A 143 -7.63 5.50 15.98
N GLY A 144 -8.54 4.72 16.59
CA GLY A 144 -9.89 5.16 16.92
C GLY A 144 -9.98 6.27 17.98
N ARG A 145 -8.90 6.58 18.71
CA ARG A 145 -8.84 7.76 19.59
C ARG A 145 -8.47 9.03 18.85
N ILE A 146 -7.78 8.92 17.73
CA ILE A 146 -7.38 10.06 16.91
C ILE A 146 -8.50 10.42 15.94
N LEU A 147 -9.11 9.42 15.29
CA LEU A 147 -10.24 9.59 14.37
C LEU A 147 -11.51 10.05 15.11
#